data_AF-A0A3Q3WUT8-F1
#
_entry.id   AF-A0A3Q3WUT8-F1
#
_cell.length_a   1.000
_cell.length_b   1.000
_cell.length_c   1.000
_cell.angle_alpha   90.00
_cell.angle_beta   90.00
_cell.angle_gamma   90.00
#
_symmetry.space_group_name_H-M   'P 1'
#
loop_
_entity.id
_entity.type
_entity.pdbx_description
1 polymer ?
#
loop_
_entity_poly.entity_id
_entity_poly.type
_entity_poly.pdbx_seq_one_letter_code
_entity_poly.pdbx_strand_id
1 'polypeptide(L)' 'MEVSQRELETLYVQVNKFALASHFFWGFWALIQAKYSSIDFDFLGYAVLRFNEYFKTKPTVMALLIPE' A
#
# COMPACT_ATOMS: atom_id res chain seq x y z
N MET A 1 -8.07 -20.37 -21.21
CA MET A 1 -8.50 -18.96 -21.09
C MET A 1 -7.27 -18.11 -21.22
N GLU A 2 -7.19 -17.30 -22.28
CA GLU A 2 -6.17 -16.25 -22.35
C GLU A 2 -6.70 -15.02 -21.62
N VAL A 3 -5.83 -14.38 -20.83
CA VAL A 3 -6.13 -13.11 -20.17
C VAL A 3 -6.00 -12.00 -21.20
N SER A 4 -7.02 -11.15 -21.34
CA SER A 4 -6.94 -10.02 -22.25
C SER A 4 -5.99 -8.94 -21.71
N GLN A 5 -5.38 -8.18 -22.62
CA GLN A 5 -4.52 -7.06 -22.24
C GLN A 5 -5.26 -6.04 -21.36
N ARG A 6 -6.54 -5.82 -21.63
CA ARG A 6 -7.41 -4.93 -20.85
C ARG A 6 -7.60 -5.41 -19.41
N GLU A 7 -7.85 -6.70 -19.20
CA GLU A 7 -8.00 -7.27 -17.86
C GLU A 7 -6.70 -7.15 -17.07
N LEU A 8 -5.56 -7.41 -17.71
CA LEU A 8 -4.24 -7.28 -17.11
C LEU A 8 -3.96 -5.83 -16.66
N GLU A 9 -4.21 -4.86 -17.52
CA GLU A 9 -4.02 -3.44 -17.21
C GLU A 9 -5.00 -2.93 -16.14
N THR A 10 -6.25 -3.37 -16.19
CA THR A 10 -7.24 -3.06 -15.14
C THR A 10 -6.79 -3.56 -13.78
N LEU A 11 -6.33 -4.81 -13.71
CA LEU A 11 -5.82 -5.41 -12.48
C LEU A 11 -4.58 -4.66 -11.98
N TYR A 12 -3.66 -4.31 -12.88
CA TYR A 12 -2.48 -3.52 -12.53
C TYR A 12 -2.85 -2.20 -11.84
N VAL A 13 -3.80 -1.44 -12.39
CA VAL A 13 -4.24 -0.17 -11.80
C VAL A 13 -4.91 -0.38 -10.45
N GLN A 14 -5.78 -1.38 -10.34
CA GLN A 14 -6.47 -1.70 -9.08
C GLN A 14 -5.49 -2.09 -7.98
N VAL A 15 -4.55 -3.00 -8.25
CA VAL A 15 -3.56 -3.48 -7.28
C VAL A 15 -2.68 -2.33 -6.78
N ASN A 16 -2.25 -1.43 -7.67
CA ASN A 16 -1.49 -0.24 -7.26
C ASN A 16 -2.30 0.65 -6.31
N LYS A 17 -3.60 0.86 -6.57
CA LYS A 17 -4.48 1.62 -5.64
C LYS A 17 -4.61 0.93 -4.28
N PHE A 18 -4.72 -0.40 -4.26
CA PHE A 18 -4.74 -1.16 -3.00
C PHE A 18 -3.40 -1.11 -2.24
N ALA A 19 -2.27 -0.93 -2.93
CA ALA A 19 -0.98 -0.74 -2.26
C ALA A 19 -1.00 0.50 -1.35
N LEU A 20 -1.65 1.59 -1.75
CA LEU A 20 -1.83 2.77 -0.89
C LEU A 20 -2.62 2.43 0.38
N ALA A 21 -3.74 1.72 0.24
CA ALA A 21 -4.53 1.27 1.39
C ALA A 21 -3.70 0.37 2.32
N SER A 22 -2.90 -0.53 1.75
CA SER A 22 -1.99 -1.40 2.50
C SER A 22 -0.97 -0.60 3.30
N HIS A 23 -0.29 0.38 2.71
CA HIS A 23 0.66 1.24 3.44
C HIS A 23 0.01 1.94 4.63
N PHE A 24 -1.19 2.48 4.47
CA PHE A 24 -1.90 3.15 5.56
C PHE A 24 -2.32 2.17 6.66
N PHE A 25 -2.87 1.01 6.27
CA PHE A 25 -3.31 -0.04 7.20
C PHE A 25 -2.16 -0.53 8.08
N TRP A 26 -1.04 -0.90 7.45
CA TRP A 26 0.10 -1.43 8.19
C TRP A 26 0.87 -0.37 8.97
N GLY A 27 0.83 0.90 8.53
CA GLY A 27 1.31 2.02 9.33
C GLY A 27 0.57 2.13 10.66
N PHE A 28 -0.77 2.08 10.65
CA PHE A 28 -1.56 2.09 11.89
C PHE A 28 -1.40 0.82 12.72
N TRP A 29 -1.40 -0.34 12.08
CA TRP A 29 -1.13 -1.61 12.78
C TRP A 29 0.19 -1.52 13.56
N ALA A 30 1.24 -0.97 12.94
CA ALA A 30 2.53 -0.81 13.58
C ALA A 30 2.52 0.17 14.75
N LEU A 31 1.80 1.29 14.65
CA LEU A 31 1.62 2.21 15.79
C LEU A 31 0.93 1.54 16.98
N ILE A 32 -0.07 0.69 16.72
CA ILE A 32 -0.74 -0.09 17.77
C ILE A 32 0.24 -1.11 18.37
N GLN A 33 1.00 -1.82 17.53
CA GLN A 33 1.99 -2.80 17.99
C GLN A 33 3.13 -2.16 18.80
N ALA A 34 3.56 -0.94 18.47
CA ALA A 34 4.57 -0.23 19.25
C ALA A 34 4.20 -0.05 20.73
N LYS A 35 2.89 -0.07 21.05
CA LYS A 35 2.40 0.01 22.44
C LYS A 35 2.13 -1.35 23.08
N TYR A 36 1.65 -2.32 22.31
CA TYR A 36 1.07 -3.55 22.87
C TYR A 36 1.83 -4.84 22.56
N SER A 37 2.74 -4.82 21.58
CA SER A 37 3.47 -6.02 21.18
C SER A 37 4.60 -6.33 22.15
N SER A 38 4.85 -7.61 22.39
CA SER A 38 6.04 -8.11 23.10
C SER A 38 7.17 -8.51 22.16
N ILE A 39 6.99 -8.38 20.84
CA ILE A 39 8.00 -8.71 19.83
C ILE A 39 9.09 -7.64 19.85
N ASP A 40 10.35 -8.05 19.90
CA ASP A 40 11.52 -7.16 19.76
C ASP A 40 11.69 -6.71 18.31
N PHE A 41 11.00 -5.62 17.96
CA PHE A 41 10.98 -5.05 16.62
C PHE A 41 10.72 -3.53 16.68
N ASP A 42 11.36 -2.76 15.79
CA ASP A 42 11.15 -1.31 15.69
C ASP A 42 9.84 -0.97 14.97
N PHE A 43 8.73 -1.07 15.70
CA PHE A 43 7.40 -0.78 15.18
C PHE A 43 7.19 0.69 14.81
N LEU A 44 7.80 1.63 15.55
CA LEU A 44 7.68 3.07 15.24
C LEU A 44 8.42 3.41 13.95
N GLY A 45 9.67 2.93 13.79
CA GLY A 45 10.42 3.08 12.56
C GLY A 45 9.69 2.44 11.38
N TYR A 46 9.11 1.25 11.57
CA TYR A 46 8.30 0.61 10.53
C TYR A 46 7.05 1.43 10.17
N ALA A 47 6.33 1.99 11.15
CA ALA A 47 5.18 2.86 10.88
C ALA A 47 5.57 4.06 10.02
N VAL A 48 6.68 4.73 10.35
CA VAL A 48 7.23 5.85 9.58
C VAL A 48 7.56 5.43 8.14
N LEU A 49 8.22 4.28 7.96
CA LEU A 49 8.52 3.75 6.62
C LEU A 49 7.24 3.51 5.80
N ARG A 50 6.19 2.93 6.41
CA ARG A 50 4.93 2.68 5.71
C ARG A 50 4.21 3.96 5.31
N PHE A 51 4.11 4.95 6.21
CA PHE A 51 3.47 6.22 5.88
C PHE A 51 4.27 7.03 4.85
N ASN A 52 5.60 7.04 4.94
CA ASN A 52 6.44 7.72 3.94
C ASN A 52 6.23 7.13 2.55
N GLU A 53 6.19 5.79 2.42
CA GLU A 53 5.94 5.17 1.11
C GLU A 53 4.52 5.44 0.60
N TYR A 54 3.50 5.51 1.47
CA TYR A 54 2.17 5.97 1.09
C TYR A 54 2.21 7.37 0.45
N PHE A 55 2.78 8.36 1.14
CA PHE A 55 2.78 9.74 0.66
C PHE A 55 3.64 9.92 -0.59
N LYS A 56 4.76 9.19 -0.68
CA LYS A 56 5.64 9.18 -1.84
C LYS A 56 4.97 8.59 -3.09
N THR A 57 4.26 7.48 -2.96
CA THR A 57 3.67 6.75 -4.11
C THR A 57 2.29 7.26 -4.51
N LYS A 58 1.55 7.89 -3.59
CA LYS A 58 0.19 8.38 -3.81
C LYS A 58 0.02 9.23 -5.08
N PRO A 59 0.88 10.22 -5.41
CA PRO A 59 0.69 11.02 -6.62
C PRO A 59 0.70 10.18 -7.90
N THR A 60 1.68 9.27 -8.02
CA THR A 60 1.83 8.39 -9.19
C THR A 60 0.67 7.39 -9.30
N VAL A 61 0.31 6.74 -8.19
CA VAL A 61 -0.76 5.74 -8.19
C VAL A 61 -2.13 6.37 -8.47
N MET A 62 -2.39 7.56 -7.93
CA MET A 62 -3.67 8.25 -8.15
C MET A 62 -3.81 8.80 -9.58
N ALA A 63 -2.69 8.97 -10.30
CA ALA A 63 -2.69 9.33 -11.72
C ALA A 63 -3.00 8.15 -12.66
N LEU A 64 -3.02 6.90 -12.17
CA LEU A 64 -3.35 5.72 -12.97
C LEU A 64 -4.85 5.67 -13.31
N LEU A 65 -5.14 5.57 -14.61
CA LEU A 65 -6.48 5.44 -15.17
C LEU A 65 -6.78 3.99 -15.53
N ILE A 66 -8.03 3.56 -15.31
CA ILE A 66 -8.49 2.25 -15.78
C ILE A 66 -8.69 2.37 -17.30
N PRO A 67 -8.18 1.41 -18.10
CA PRO A 67 -8.38 1.43 -19.56
C PRO A 67 -9.86 1.26 -19.94
N GLU A 68 -10.27 1.96 -21.01
CA GLU A 68 -11.64 1.93 -21.56
C GLU A 68 -12.07 0.58 -22.14
#